data_AF-A0A8S2FPB1-F1
#
_entry.id   AF-A0A8S2FPB1-F1
#
_cell.length_a   1.000
_cell.length_b   1.000
_cell.length_c   1.000
_cell.angle_alpha   90.00
_cell.angle_beta   90.00
_cell.angle_gamma   90.00
#
_symmetry.space_group_name_H-M   'P 1'
#
loop_
_entity.id
_entity.type
_entity.pdbx_description
1 polymer ?
#
loop_
_entity_poly.entity_id
_entity_poly.type
_entity_poly.pdbx_seq_one_letter_code
_entity_poly.pdbx_strand_id
1 'polypeptide(L)'
;VLNNLQNVILGNFISHPKRKQYTLKDVSIHCKENDCWMVVRDLVYNLTDFIKEHPGGYDIMLEYAGTDATMAFVDKPHSKNAWWSLQKYLVGELVPEERIINDRKSPQYIGLSGVANHFNFVSMYIYHSNVQKEKYK
;
A
#
# COMPACT_ATOMS: atom_id res chain seq x y z
N VAL A 1 -0.46 42.97 -18.17
CA VAL A 1 -1.12 41.81 -18.83
C VAL A 1 -0.15 40.62 -18.93
N LEU A 2 0.51 40.20 -17.84
CA LEU A 2 1.48 39.10 -17.88
C LEU A 2 1.49 38.20 -16.63
N ASN A 3 0.41 38.15 -15.84
CA ASN A 3 0.38 37.30 -14.63
C ASN A 3 -0.67 36.17 -14.68
N ASN A 4 -1.33 35.93 -15.81
CA ASN A 4 -2.39 34.91 -15.93
C ASN A 4 -2.05 33.73 -16.85
N LEU A 5 -0.81 33.60 -17.35
CA LEU A 5 -0.42 32.49 -18.23
C LEU A 5 0.56 31.49 -17.59
N GLN A 6 1.31 31.88 -16.55
CA GLN A 6 2.22 30.95 -15.87
C GLN A 6 1.50 29.95 -14.95
N ASN A 7 0.32 30.32 -14.42
CA ASN A 7 -0.47 29.42 -13.58
C ASN A 7 -1.31 28.40 -14.37
N VAL A 8 -1.39 28.53 -15.70
CA VAL A 8 -2.17 27.61 -16.56
C VAL A 8 -1.29 26.48 -17.12
N ILE A 9 0.05 26.65 -17.15
CA ILE A 9 0.97 25.74 -17.85
C ILE A 9 1.78 24.84 -16.88
N LEU A 10 1.82 25.12 -15.58
CA LEU A 10 2.71 24.41 -14.63
C LEU A 10 2.06 23.53 -13.57
N GLY A 11 0.76 23.23 -13.62
CA GLY A 11 0.27 22.12 -12.81
C GLY A 11 -1.16 22.26 -12.35
N ASN A 12 -2.07 21.74 -13.16
CA ASN A 12 -3.22 21.03 -12.64
C ASN A 12 -2.78 19.70 -11.98
N PHE A 13 -1.79 19.75 -11.07
CA PHE A 13 -1.65 18.72 -10.06
C PHE A 13 -2.76 18.98 -9.08
N ILE A 14 -3.84 18.22 -9.21
CA ILE A 14 -4.90 18.14 -8.22
C ILE A 14 -4.22 17.66 -6.94
N SER A 15 -3.77 18.59 -6.10
CA SER A 15 -3.28 18.29 -4.77
C SER A 15 -4.46 17.77 -3.99
N HIS A 16 -4.60 16.44 -3.97
CA HIS A 16 -5.46 15.79 -3.01
C HIS A 16 -5.06 16.32 -1.63
N PRO A 17 -6.02 16.57 -0.72
CA PRO A 17 -5.70 16.99 0.62
C PRO A 17 -4.61 16.08 1.17
N LYS A 18 -3.53 16.68 1.69
CA LYS A 18 -2.31 15.96 2.08
C LYS A 18 -2.70 14.85 3.07
N ARG A 19 -2.66 13.61 2.62
CA ARG A 19 -2.95 12.44 3.45
C ARG A 19 -1.86 12.30 4.51
N LYS A 20 -2.22 11.71 5.66
CA LYS A 20 -1.24 11.34 6.68
C LYS A 20 -0.26 10.33 6.07
N GLN A 21 1.02 10.51 6.36
CA GLN A 21 2.08 9.65 5.85
C GLN A 21 2.54 8.67 6.92
N TYR A 22 2.86 7.46 6.48
CA TYR A 22 3.35 6.37 7.33
C TYR A 22 4.56 5.72 6.68
N THR A 23 5.47 5.21 7.50
CA THR A 23 6.50 4.28 7.07
C THR A 23 5.97 2.84 7.10
N LEU A 24 6.62 1.93 6.40
CA LEU A 24 6.40 0.48 6.53
C LEU A 24 6.62 0.02 7.98
N LYS A 25 7.55 0.63 8.69
CA LYS A 25 7.74 0.36 10.13
C LYS A 25 6.50 0.75 10.94
N ASP A 26 5.89 1.89 10.66
CA ASP A 26 4.63 2.31 11.32
C ASP A 26 3.49 1.33 11.01
N VAL A 27 3.43 0.78 9.80
CA VAL A 27 2.41 -0.23 9.44
C VAL A 27 2.70 -1.59 10.10
N SER A 28 3.97 -1.97 10.23
CA SER A 28 4.38 -3.31 10.70
C SER A 28 3.94 -3.68 12.11
N ILE A 29 3.71 -2.70 12.98
CA ILE A 29 3.25 -2.96 14.35
C ILE A 29 1.77 -3.41 14.38
N HIS A 30 0.99 -3.05 13.36
CA HIS A 30 -0.42 -3.37 13.20
C HIS A 30 -0.59 -4.71 12.47
N CYS A 31 -0.08 -5.77 13.08
CA CYS A 31 0.01 -7.10 12.48
C CYS A 31 -0.88 -8.17 13.13
N LYS A 32 -1.84 -7.78 13.99
CA LYS A 32 -2.68 -8.71 14.77
C LYS A 32 -4.13 -8.68 14.30
N GLU A 33 -4.93 -9.69 14.67
CA GLU A 33 -6.35 -9.79 14.29
C GLU A 33 -7.16 -8.58 14.76
N ASN A 34 -6.89 -8.10 15.97
CA ASN A 34 -7.55 -6.93 16.57
C ASN A 34 -6.82 -5.61 16.29
N ASP A 35 -5.79 -5.63 15.45
CA ASP A 35 -5.03 -4.45 15.02
C ASP A 35 -4.32 -4.77 13.70
N CYS A 36 -5.07 -4.68 12.59
CA CYS A 36 -4.67 -5.20 11.29
C CYS A 36 -4.59 -4.07 10.27
N TRP A 37 -3.38 -3.64 9.90
CA TRP A 37 -3.19 -2.68 8.82
C TRP A 37 -2.44 -3.31 7.67
N MET A 38 -2.66 -2.80 6.45
CA MET A 38 -1.97 -3.26 5.26
C MET A 38 -1.73 -2.10 4.30
N VAL A 39 -0.69 -2.24 3.48
CA VAL A 39 -0.47 -1.36 2.32
C VAL A 39 -1.04 -2.02 1.06
N VAL A 40 -1.79 -1.25 0.27
CA VAL A 40 -2.21 -1.64 -1.08
C VAL A 40 -2.02 -0.46 -2.02
N ARG A 41 -1.11 -0.60 -2.99
CA ARG A 41 -0.73 0.45 -3.95
C ARG A 41 -0.30 1.75 -3.27
N ASP A 42 0.67 1.64 -2.36
CA ASP A 42 1.24 2.75 -1.57
C ASP A 42 0.25 3.48 -0.64
N LEU A 43 -0.99 3.01 -0.55
CA LEU A 43 -2.01 3.51 0.37
C LEU A 43 -2.11 2.60 1.59
N VAL A 44 -2.32 3.20 2.76
CA VAL A 44 -2.35 2.51 4.05
C VAL A 44 -3.79 2.38 4.52
N TYR A 45 -4.20 1.15 4.83
CA TYR A 45 -5.57 0.81 5.23
C TYR A 45 -5.58 0.18 6.62
N ASN A 46 -6.49 0.65 7.48
CA ASN A 46 -6.81 -0.03 8.73
C ASN A 46 -8.00 -0.96 8.49
N LEU A 47 -7.72 -2.27 8.46
CA LEU A 47 -8.68 -3.32 8.14
C LEU A 47 -9.12 -4.11 9.37
N THR A 48 -8.86 -3.59 10.57
CA THR A 48 -9.16 -4.24 11.85
C THR A 48 -10.62 -4.68 11.94
N ASP A 49 -11.56 -3.80 11.58
CA ASP A 49 -12.99 -4.11 11.65
C ASP A 49 -13.46 -5.01 10.50
N PHE A 50 -12.68 -5.10 9.42
CA PHE A 50 -13.06 -5.84 8.21
C PHE A 50 -12.52 -7.27 8.17
N ILE A 51 -11.44 -7.56 8.92
CA ILE A 51 -10.68 -8.81 8.78
C ILE A 51 -11.56 -10.07 8.86
N LYS A 52 -12.58 -10.08 9.72
CA LYS A 52 -13.52 -11.19 9.91
C LYS A 52 -14.61 -11.29 8.85
N GLU A 53 -14.88 -10.19 8.15
CA GLU A 53 -15.91 -10.08 7.12
C GLU A 53 -15.37 -10.38 5.71
N HIS A 54 -14.05 -10.56 5.59
CA HIS A 54 -13.41 -10.77 4.31
C HIS A 54 -13.88 -12.07 3.64
N PRO A 55 -14.47 -12.01 2.43
CA PRO A 55 -14.99 -13.20 1.74
C PRO A 55 -13.93 -14.26 1.42
N GLY A 56 -12.66 -13.87 1.30
CA GLY A 56 -11.55 -14.80 1.10
C GLY A 56 -11.07 -15.50 2.38
N GLY A 57 -11.69 -15.20 3.53
CA GLY A 57 -11.31 -15.70 4.85
C GLY A 57 -10.41 -14.74 5.62
N TYR A 58 -10.44 -14.85 6.95
CA TYR A 58 -9.63 -14.00 7.84
C TYR A 58 -8.15 -14.44 7.85
N ASP A 59 -7.87 -15.75 7.71
CA ASP A 59 -6.50 -16.29 7.76
C ASP A 59 -5.59 -15.69 6.69
N ILE A 60 -6.09 -15.54 5.45
CA ILE A 60 -5.31 -14.97 4.35
C ILE A 60 -5.03 -13.48 4.57
N MET A 61 -5.94 -12.75 5.23
CA MET A 61 -5.66 -11.37 5.61
C MET A 61 -4.60 -11.31 6.71
N LEU A 62 -4.71 -12.19 7.69
CA LEU A 62 -3.75 -12.24 8.79
C LEU A 62 -2.35 -12.58 8.28
N GLU A 63 -2.20 -13.36 7.21
CA GLU A 63 -0.90 -13.60 6.55
C GLU A 63 -0.21 -12.27 6.16
N TYR A 64 -0.93 -11.31 5.61
CA TYR A 64 -0.37 -10.04 5.14
C TYR A 64 -0.51 -8.87 6.12
N ALA A 65 -1.11 -9.10 7.30
CA ALA A 65 -1.24 -8.06 8.33
C ALA A 65 0.12 -7.46 8.71
N GLY A 66 0.17 -6.13 8.75
CA GLY A 66 1.38 -5.32 8.97
C GLY A 66 2.30 -5.20 7.75
N THR A 67 1.87 -5.59 6.55
CA THR A 67 2.75 -5.61 5.36
C THR A 67 2.13 -5.00 4.11
N ASP A 68 2.91 -4.90 3.03
CA ASP A 68 2.37 -4.60 1.70
C ASP A 68 1.71 -5.85 1.11
N ALA A 69 0.40 -5.76 0.91
CA ALA A 69 -0.46 -6.80 0.37
C ALA A 69 -0.83 -6.55 -1.10
N THR A 70 -0.17 -5.60 -1.80
CA THR A 70 -0.54 -5.17 -3.16
C THR A 70 -0.56 -6.35 -4.13
N MET A 71 0.50 -7.16 -4.13
CA MET A 71 0.57 -8.33 -5.03
C MET A 71 -0.46 -9.38 -4.68
N ALA A 72 -0.66 -9.68 -3.39
CA ALA A 72 -1.68 -10.62 -2.94
C ALA A 72 -3.10 -10.16 -3.33
N PHE A 73 -3.36 -8.86 -3.25
CA PHE A 73 -4.64 -8.28 -3.61
C PHE A 73 -4.88 -8.28 -5.13
N VAL A 74 -3.85 -7.99 -5.94
CA VAL A 74 -3.96 -7.96 -7.41
C VAL A 74 -3.97 -9.35 -8.05
N ASP A 75 -3.27 -10.33 -7.46
CA ASP A 75 -3.22 -11.71 -7.95
C ASP A 75 -4.59 -12.43 -7.85
N LYS A 76 -5.46 -11.97 -6.95
CA LYS A 76 -6.81 -12.53 -6.77
C LYS A 76 -7.86 -11.69 -7.52
N PRO A 77 -8.94 -12.31 -8.02
CA PRO A 77 -9.97 -11.62 -8.81
C PRO A 77 -10.91 -10.78 -7.92
N HIS A 78 -10.37 -9.78 -7.22
CA HIS A 78 -11.17 -8.80 -6.49
C HIS A 78 -12.03 -7.99 -7.46
N SER A 79 -13.34 -7.95 -7.20
CA SER A 79 -14.29 -7.17 -8.01
C SER A 79 -14.01 -5.67 -7.91
N LYS A 80 -14.52 -4.87 -8.86
CA LYS A 80 -14.45 -3.40 -8.77
C LYS A 80 -15.03 -2.86 -7.45
N ASN A 81 -16.09 -3.51 -6.95
CA ASN A 81 -16.71 -3.13 -5.67
C ASN A 81 -15.77 -3.39 -4.48
N ALA A 82 -14.94 -4.42 -4.53
CA ALA A 82 -13.93 -4.66 -3.49
C ALA A 82 -12.89 -3.53 -3.46
N TRP A 83 -12.41 -3.10 -4.63
CA TRP A 83 -11.51 -1.93 -4.76
C TRP A 83 -12.13 -0.64 -4.21
N TRP A 84 -13.41 -0.40 -4.46
CA TRP A 84 -14.12 0.76 -3.91
C TRP A 84 -14.35 0.65 -2.40
N SER A 85 -14.61 -0.56 -1.90
CA SER A 85 -14.85 -0.78 -0.47
C SER A 85 -13.60 -0.52 0.37
N LEU A 86 -12.39 -0.75 -0.17
CA LEU A 86 -11.13 -0.39 0.49
C LEU A 86 -11.05 1.08 0.89
N GLN A 87 -11.67 1.99 0.13
CA GLN A 87 -11.61 3.42 0.40
C GLN A 87 -12.20 3.79 1.78
N LYS A 88 -13.12 2.97 2.31
CA LYS A 88 -13.70 3.15 3.65
C LYS A 88 -12.67 3.00 4.77
N TYR A 89 -11.61 2.24 4.51
CA TYR A 89 -10.58 1.85 5.47
C TYR A 89 -9.28 2.64 5.31
N LEU A 90 -9.24 3.61 4.38
CA LEU A 90 -8.05 4.40 4.07
C LEU A 90 -7.68 5.32 5.25
N VAL A 91 -6.47 5.16 5.79
CA VAL A 91 -5.95 5.98 6.89
C VAL A 91 -4.77 6.87 6.49
N GLY A 92 -4.15 6.60 5.34
CA GLY A 92 -3.05 7.42 4.82
C GLY A 92 -2.36 6.82 3.61
N GLU A 93 -1.11 7.23 3.42
CA GLU A 93 -0.24 6.76 2.33
C GLU A 93 1.19 6.57 2.83
N LEU A 94 1.98 5.80 2.10
CA LEU A 94 3.40 5.65 2.42
C LEU A 94 4.16 6.96 2.20
N VAL A 95 5.19 7.17 3.01
CA VAL A 95 6.20 8.21 2.75
C VAL A 95 6.80 8.01 1.36
N PRO A 96 7.07 9.09 0.59
CA PRO A 96 7.53 9.00 -0.80
C PRO A 96 8.72 8.06 -1.04
N GLU A 97 9.61 7.97 -0.06
CA GLU A 97 10.85 7.18 -0.10
C GLU A 97 10.59 5.67 -0.07
N GLU A 98 9.44 5.25 0.48
CA GLU A 98 9.06 3.84 0.63
C GLU A 98 7.94 3.42 -0.34
N ARG A 99 7.50 4.33 -1.23
CA ARG A 99 6.51 4.01 -2.27
C ARG A 99 7.11 3.08 -3.30
N ILE A 100 6.41 1.97 -3.53
CA ILE A 100 6.80 0.93 -4.47
C ILE A 100 6.34 1.28 -5.89
N ILE A 101 5.24 2.01 -6.02
CA ILE A 101 4.72 2.52 -7.29
C ILE A 101 5.17 3.97 -7.46
N ASN A 102 6.49 4.22 -7.48
CA ASN A 102 6.98 5.57 -7.72
C ASN A 102 6.80 5.99 -9.19
N ASP A 103 6.25 7.19 -9.32
CA ASP A 103 5.54 7.73 -10.46
C ASP A 103 6.42 7.97 -11.71
N ARG A 104 5.81 7.82 -12.90
CA ARG A 104 6.33 7.96 -14.30
C ARG A 104 6.88 6.68 -14.98
N LYS A 105 5.95 5.96 -15.62
CA LYS A 105 6.08 4.77 -16.50
C LYS A 105 5.87 3.42 -15.80
N SER A 106 4.61 3.04 -15.53
CA SER A 106 4.28 1.62 -15.54
C SER A 106 2.94 1.38 -16.28
N PRO A 107 2.97 0.77 -17.47
CA PRO A 107 1.75 0.40 -18.16
C PRO A 107 1.00 -0.78 -17.53
N GLN A 108 1.62 -1.62 -16.70
CA GLN A 108 0.98 -2.81 -16.10
C GLN A 108 1.87 -3.69 -15.17
N TYR A 109 2.78 -3.16 -14.33
CA TYR A 109 3.87 -3.97 -13.74
C TYR A 109 4.81 -4.49 -14.86
N ILE A 110 5.72 -3.65 -15.33
CA ILE A 110 6.70 -4.06 -16.36
C ILE A 110 7.65 -5.09 -15.76
N GLY A 111 7.54 -6.31 -16.28
CA GLY A 111 8.16 -7.51 -15.72
C GLY A 111 9.64 -7.40 -15.42
N LEU A 112 10.04 -8.06 -14.33
CA LEU A 112 11.34 -8.70 -14.12
C LEU A 112 12.51 -8.09 -14.93
N SER A 113 12.83 -6.81 -14.72
CA SER A 113 14.07 -6.26 -15.26
C SER A 113 15.09 -6.21 -14.12
N GLY A 114 16.08 -7.09 -14.29
CA GLY A 114 17.10 -7.43 -13.31
C GLY A 114 17.95 -6.25 -12.88
N VAL A 115 18.68 -6.49 -11.81
CA VAL A 115 19.72 -5.67 -11.16
C VAL A 115 19.28 -4.50 -10.27
N ALA A 116 18.23 -3.73 -10.56
CA ALA A 116 17.77 -2.67 -9.63
C ALA A 116 16.81 -3.18 -8.52
N ASN A 117 16.15 -4.32 -8.75
CA ASN A 117 15.09 -4.83 -7.89
C ASN A 117 15.56 -5.78 -6.78
N HIS A 118 16.75 -6.39 -6.87
CA HIS A 118 17.18 -7.42 -5.93
C HIS A 118 17.38 -6.87 -4.49
N PHE A 119 17.88 -5.64 -4.36
CA PHE A 119 18.06 -4.99 -3.06
C PHE A 119 16.70 -4.69 -2.38
N ASN A 120 15.70 -4.27 -3.16
CA ASN A 120 14.35 -4.01 -2.65
C ASN A 120 13.59 -5.30 -2.36
N PHE A 121 13.75 -6.36 -3.16
CA PHE A 121 13.14 -7.66 -2.86
C PHE A 121 13.68 -8.29 -1.59
N VAL A 122 15.00 -8.27 -1.38
CA VAL A 122 15.61 -8.78 -0.15
C VAL A 122 15.18 -7.94 1.05
N SER A 123 15.16 -6.61 0.93
CA SER A 123 14.68 -5.71 1.99
C SER A 123 13.19 -5.95 2.32
N MET A 124 12.34 -6.09 1.30
CA MET A 124 10.91 -6.41 1.46
C MET A 124 10.68 -7.81 2.04
N TYR A 125 11.48 -8.80 1.64
CA TYR A 125 11.42 -10.15 2.21
C TYR A 125 11.85 -10.18 3.68
N ILE A 126 12.93 -9.47 4.03
CA ILE A 126 13.39 -9.31 5.41
C ILE A 126 12.32 -8.58 6.23
N TYR A 127 11.75 -7.50 5.69
CA TYR A 127 10.64 -6.77 6.30
C TYR A 127 9.48 -7.72 6.60
N HIS A 128 8.97 -8.42 5.59
CA HIS A 128 7.86 -9.35 5.75
C HIS A 128 8.19 -10.43 6.79
N SER A 129 9.39 -11.02 6.72
CA SER A 129 9.87 -12.02 7.68
C SER A 129 9.93 -11.49 9.12
N ASN A 130 10.34 -10.24 9.31
CA ASN A 130 10.39 -9.61 10.63
C ASN A 130 8.98 -9.34 11.16
N VAL A 131 8.05 -8.87 10.32
CA VAL A 131 6.64 -8.69 10.73
C VAL A 131 6.02 -10.02 11.16
N GLN A 132 6.27 -11.11 10.43
CA GLN A 132 5.79 -12.44 10.85
C GLN A 132 6.36 -12.85 12.21
N LYS A 133 7.63 -12.56 12.51
CA LYS A 133 8.21 -12.86 13.83
C LYS A 133 7.56 -12.05 14.95
N GLU A 134 7.24 -10.78 14.73
CA GLU A 134 6.57 -9.95 15.74
C GLU A 134 5.10 -10.38 15.97
N LYS A 135 4.42 -10.85 14.93
CA LYS A 135 3.02 -11.30 14.99
C LYS A 135 2.79 -12.43 15.99
N TYR A 136 3.74 -13.37 16.10
CA TYR A 136 3.65 -14.55 16.98
C TYR A 136 4.40 -14.40 18.32
N LYS A 137 4.76 -13.17 18.70
CA LYS A 137 5.19 -12.83 20.07
C LYS A 137 4.00 -12.37 20.92
#